data_AF-A0A6B3HN82-F1
#
_entry.id   AF-A0A6B3HN82-F1
#
_cell.length_a   1.000
_cell.length_b   1.000
_cell.length_c   1.000
_cell.angle_alpha   90.00
_cell.angle_beta   90.00
_cell.angle_gamma   90.00
#
_symmetry.space_group_name_H-M   'P 1'
#
loop_
_entity.id
_entity.type
_entity.pdbx_description
1 polymer ?
#
loop_
_entity_poly.entity_id
_entity_poly.type
_entity_poly.pdbx_seq_one_letter_code
_entity_poly.pdbx_strand_id
1 'polypeptide(L)'
;FCFSGQKEMGRGDFSKIPNGMPGVEHRMDLLHQAVVDGHITRRRWIEIACASPARMFGLYPKKGTIAPGADADLVVYDPHAEQILSAETHH
;
A
#
# COMPACT_ATOMS: atom_id res chain seq x y z
N PHE A 1 10.02 9.34 -8.88
CA PHE A 1 10.09 10.47 -7.91
C PHE A 1 11.49 11.10 -7.89
N CYS A 2 11.60 12.43 -8.00
CA CYS A 2 12.87 13.14 -7.82
C CYS A 2 12.88 13.86 -6.47
N PHE A 3 13.64 13.32 -5.50
CA PHE A 3 13.79 13.90 -4.15
C PHE A 3 15.03 14.81 -4.03
N SER A 4 15.76 14.98 -5.14
CA SER A 4 16.93 15.85 -5.24
C SER A 4 16.54 17.29 -4.88
N GLY A 5 17.39 17.99 -4.14
CA GLY A 5 17.09 19.31 -3.57
C GLY A 5 16.19 19.29 -2.33
N GLN A 6 15.18 18.41 -2.22
CA GLN A 6 14.28 18.39 -1.05
C GLN A 6 14.93 17.69 0.15
N LYS A 7 15.33 16.43 0.00
CA LYS A 7 15.94 15.67 1.10
C LYS A 7 17.31 16.22 1.51
N GLU A 8 17.96 16.90 0.59
CA GLU A 8 19.28 17.51 0.77
C GLU A 8 19.26 18.77 1.64
N MET A 9 18.07 19.36 1.88
CA MET A 9 17.89 20.49 2.81
C MET A 9 18.43 20.19 4.22
N GLY A 10 18.43 18.92 4.63
CA GLY A 10 18.93 18.47 5.92
C GLY A 10 20.38 17.98 5.91
N ARG A 11 21.18 18.24 4.87
CA ARG A 11 22.62 17.93 4.89
C ARG A 11 23.28 18.67 6.07
N GLY A 12 23.80 17.92 7.04
CA GLY A 12 24.42 18.46 8.26
C GLY A 12 23.47 18.68 9.44
N ASP A 13 22.16 18.48 9.26
CA ASP A 13 21.16 18.61 10.33
C ASP A 13 19.91 17.77 9.98
N PHE A 14 19.81 16.57 10.57
CA PHE A 14 18.74 15.61 10.24
C PHE A 14 17.34 16.14 10.57
N SER A 15 17.22 17.10 11.50
CA SER A 15 15.93 17.68 11.90
C SER A 15 15.27 18.50 10.78
N LYS A 16 16.05 18.90 9.77
CA LYS A 16 15.61 19.69 8.61
C LYS A 16 15.26 18.85 7.39
N ILE A 17 15.40 17.52 7.45
CA ILE A 17 15.02 16.64 6.34
C ILE A 17 13.49 16.60 6.26
N PRO A 18 12.86 16.97 5.13
CA PRO A 18 11.41 16.81 4.97
C PRO A 18 11.04 15.33 5.09
N ASN A 19 10.14 14.98 6.02
CA ASN A 19 9.78 13.59 6.30
C ASN A 19 8.76 13.06 5.30
N GLY A 20 8.95 11.80 4.89
CA GLY A 20 8.06 11.12 3.94
C GLY A 20 8.83 10.19 2.99
N MET A 21 8.15 9.17 2.49
CA MET A 21 8.67 8.21 1.51
C MET A 21 7.53 7.78 0.57
N PRO A 22 7.83 7.37 -0.68
CA PRO A 22 6.82 6.80 -1.56
C PRO A 22 6.42 5.41 -1.05
N GLY A 23 5.25 4.93 -1.50
CA GLY A 23 4.78 3.59 -1.14
C GLY A 23 3.33 3.29 -1.46
N VAL A 24 2.56 4.27 -1.94
CA VAL A 24 1.13 4.07 -2.24
C VAL A 24 0.88 2.97 -3.27
N GLU A 25 1.68 2.93 -4.35
CA GLU A 25 1.58 1.93 -5.43
C GLU A 25 1.93 0.53 -4.92
N HIS A 26 3.10 0.38 -4.30
CA HIS A 26 3.63 -0.93 -3.93
C HIS A 26 3.05 -1.51 -2.63
N ARG A 27 2.22 -0.76 -1.90
CA ARG A 27 1.71 -1.17 -0.58
C ARG A 27 1.01 -2.53 -0.63
N MET A 28 0.22 -2.80 -1.67
CA MET A 28 -0.52 -4.06 -1.77
C MET A 28 0.40 -5.26 -1.98
N ASP A 29 1.38 -5.11 -2.88
CA ASP A 29 2.34 -6.17 -3.23
C ASP A 29 3.33 -6.46 -2.11
N LEU A 30 3.83 -5.42 -1.44
CA LEU A 30 4.71 -5.59 -0.28
C LEU A 30 4.02 -6.33 0.87
N LEU A 31 2.72 -6.06 1.09
CA LEU A 31 1.93 -6.83 2.07
C LEU A 31 1.61 -8.25 1.57
N HIS A 32 1.41 -8.45 0.26
CA HIS A 32 1.21 -9.77 -0.31
C HIS A 32 2.47 -10.64 -0.20
N GLN A 33 3.68 -10.07 -0.28
CA GLN A 33 4.90 -10.83 -0.05
C GLN A 33 4.91 -11.49 1.35
N ALA A 34 4.40 -10.80 2.38
CA ALA A 34 4.24 -11.40 3.71
C ALA A 34 3.23 -12.56 3.76
N VAL A 35 2.31 -12.65 2.79
CA VAL A 35 1.45 -13.83 2.60
C VAL A 35 2.25 -14.97 1.98
N VAL A 36 3.03 -14.69 0.93
CA VAL A 36 3.88 -15.67 0.24
C VAL A 36 4.90 -16.28 1.21
N ASP A 37 5.51 -15.44 2.04
CA ASP A 37 6.49 -15.85 3.06
C ASP A 37 5.84 -16.55 4.28
N GLY A 38 4.50 -16.63 4.34
CA GLY A 38 3.76 -17.32 5.39
C GLY A 38 3.62 -16.55 6.71
N HIS A 39 3.95 -15.25 6.74
CA HIS A 39 3.83 -14.41 7.94
C HIS A 39 2.39 -14.01 8.26
N ILE A 40 1.56 -13.82 7.23
CA ILE A 40 0.12 -13.50 7.38
C ILE A 40 -0.72 -14.34 6.43
N THR A 41 -1.99 -14.56 6.78
CA THR A 41 -2.93 -15.23 5.87
C THR A 41 -3.43 -14.25 4.80
N ARG A 42 -3.88 -14.78 3.65
CA ARG A 42 -4.59 -13.99 2.62
C ARG A 42 -5.75 -13.18 3.19
N ARG A 43 -6.52 -13.76 4.11
CA ARG A 43 -7.64 -13.06 4.76
C ARG A 43 -7.15 -11.89 5.61
N ARG A 44 -6.04 -12.07 6.34
CA ARG A 44 -5.44 -11.01 7.15
C ARG A 44 -4.88 -9.87 6.30
N TRP A 45 -4.32 -10.16 5.12
CA TRP A 45 -3.89 -9.16 4.16
C TRP A 45 -5.05 -8.23 3.74
N ILE A 46 -6.16 -8.79 3.28
CA ILE A 46 -7.37 -8.02 2.90
C ILE A 46 -7.95 -7.26 4.10
N GLU A 47 -7.91 -7.86 5.29
CA GLU A 47 -8.39 -7.22 6.50
C GLU A 47 -7.58 -5.96 6.84
N ILE A 48 -6.25 -6.06 6.87
CA ILE A 48 -5.34 -4.94 7.18
C ILE A 48 -5.46 -3.86 6.11
N ALA A 49 -5.46 -4.25 4.83
CA ALA A 49 -5.35 -3.31 3.72
C ALA A 49 -6.67 -2.63 3.35
N CYS A 50 -7.83 -3.27 3.60
CA CYS A 50 -9.12 -2.82 3.09
C CYS A 50 -10.22 -2.79 4.17
N ALA A 51 -10.54 -3.94 4.78
CA ALA A 51 -11.76 -4.07 5.59
C ALA A 51 -11.67 -3.32 6.93
N SER A 52 -10.52 -3.36 7.60
CA SER A 52 -10.32 -2.64 8.87
C SER A 52 -10.29 -1.12 8.68
N PRO A 53 -9.55 -0.55 7.71
CA PRO A 53 -9.65 0.87 7.39
C PRO A 53 -11.10 1.30 7.10
N ALA A 54 -11.84 0.54 6.28
CA ALA A 54 -13.23 0.87 5.98
C ALA A 54 -14.12 0.91 7.25
N ARG A 55 -13.93 -0.01 8.20
CA ARG A 55 -14.63 0.03 9.49
C ARG A 55 -14.21 1.22 10.35
N MET A 56 -12.90 1.46 10.47
CA MET A 56 -12.36 2.53 11.31
C MET A 56 -12.82 3.93 10.87
N PHE A 57 -12.97 4.13 9.55
CA PHE A 57 -13.42 5.41 8.99
C PHE A 57 -14.94 5.47 8.74
N GLY A 58 -15.72 4.50 9.23
CA GLY A 58 -17.18 4.52 9.10
C GLY A 58 -17.71 4.29 7.67
N LEU A 59 -16.90 3.67 6.80
CA LEU A 59 -17.23 3.43 5.39
C LEU A 59 -17.77 2.02 5.14
N TYR A 60 -17.68 1.10 6.10
CA TYR A 60 -18.26 -0.24 5.99
C TYR A 60 -19.80 -0.19 6.15
N PRO A 61 -20.60 -0.93 5.34
CA PRO A 61 -20.21 -1.90 4.32
C PRO A 61 -20.08 -1.31 2.91
N LYS A 62 -20.09 0.01 2.74
CA LYS A 62 -20.00 0.63 1.41
C LYS A 62 -18.61 0.45 0.77
N LYS A 63 -17.54 0.43 1.57
CA LYS A 63 -16.15 0.14 1.15
C LYS A 63 -15.58 -1.08 1.87
N GLY A 64 -14.54 -1.68 1.28
CA GLY A 64 -13.76 -2.76 1.91
C GLY A 64 -14.48 -4.10 2.04
N THR A 65 -15.53 -4.33 1.26
CA THR A 65 -16.29 -5.58 1.19
C THR A 65 -16.75 -5.85 -0.25
N ILE A 66 -17.03 -7.12 -0.56
CA ILE A 66 -17.63 -7.54 -1.81
C ILE A 66 -19.02 -8.10 -1.48
N ALA A 67 -20.04 -7.27 -1.66
CA ALA A 67 -21.43 -7.60 -1.40
C ALA A 67 -22.37 -6.71 -2.23
N PRO A 68 -23.60 -7.15 -2.53
CA PRO A 68 -24.61 -6.28 -3.15
C PRO A 68 -24.80 -4.97 -2.36
N GLY A 69 -24.80 -3.84 -3.07
CA GLY A 69 -24.94 -2.50 -2.49
C GLY A 69 -23.65 -1.84 -2.01
N ALA A 70 -22.51 -2.56 -2.01
CA ALA A 70 -21.19 -1.94 -1.82
C ALA A 70 -20.73 -1.21 -3.10
N ASP A 71 -19.80 -0.27 -2.95
CA ASP A 71 -19.16 0.35 -4.10
C ASP A 71 -18.28 -0.68 -4.83
N ALA A 72 -18.26 -0.58 -6.17
CA ALA A 72 -17.53 -1.50 -7.05
C ALA A 72 -16.01 -1.23 -7.11
N ASP A 73 -15.39 -0.97 -5.97
CA ASP A 73 -13.94 -0.79 -5.83
C ASP A 73 -13.28 -2.18 -5.74
N LEU A 74 -13.04 -2.79 -6.90
CA LEU A 74 -12.52 -4.15 -7.03
C LEU A 74 -11.13 -4.18 -7.66
N VAL A 75 -10.27 -5.07 -7.17
CA VAL A 75 -8.96 -5.37 -7.76
C VAL A 75 -8.94 -6.84 -8.16
N VAL A 76 -8.65 -7.10 -9.44
CA VAL A 76 -8.30 -8.44 -9.91
C VAL A 76 -6.80 -8.60 -9.70
N TYR A 77 -6.42 -9.50 -8.80
CA TYR A 77 -5.03 -9.69 -8.39
C TYR A 77 -4.51 -11.03 -8.87
N ASP A 78 -3.41 -11.03 -9.62
CA ASP A 78 -2.69 -12.25 -9.99
C ASP A 78 -1.64 -12.58 -8.92
N PRO A 79 -1.86 -13.62 -8.09
CA PRO A 79 -0.93 -13.96 -7.01
C PRO A 79 0.37 -14.62 -7.50
N HIS A 80 0.49 -14.92 -8.80
CA HIS A 80 1.67 -15.52 -9.41
C HIS A 80 2.46 -14.54 -10.27
N ALA A 81 1.99 -13.31 -10.42
CA ALA A 81 2.73 -12.27 -11.13
C ALA A 81 4.03 -11.92 -10.39
N GLU A 82 5.13 -11.83 -11.14
CA GLU A 82 6.43 -11.40 -10.64
C GLU A 82 6.77 -10.01 -11.18
N GLN A 83 7.35 -9.17 -10.33
CA GLN A 83 7.77 -7.83 -10.71
C GLN A 83 9.04 -7.42 -9.96
N ILE A 84 9.89 -6.64 -10.64
CA ILE A 84 11.04 -5.98 -10.03
C ILE A 84 10.62 -4.53 -9.76
N LEU A 85 10.60 -4.13 -8.49
CA LEU A 85 10.32 -2.75 -8.12
C LEU A 85 11.51 -1.86 -8.51
N SER A 86 11.25 -0.85 -9.34
CA SER A 86 12.27 0.10 -9.78
C SER A 86 11.74 1.52 -9.77
N ALA A 87 12.61 2.47 -9.43
CA ALA A 87 12.29 3.89 -9.47
C ALA A 87 12.09 4.43 -10.91
N GLU A 88 12.47 3.65 -11.92
CA GLU A 88 12.27 3.95 -13.33
C GLU A 88 10.89 3.49 -13.83
N THR A 89 10.29 2.49 -13.18
CA THR A 89 9.06 1.82 -13.64
C THR A 89 7.85 2.02 -12.74
N HIS A 90 8.03 2.57 -11.52
CA HIS A 90 6.92 3.01 -10.66
C HIS A 90 6.20 4.25 -11.25
N HIS A 91 4.93 4.46 -10.88
CA HIS A 91 4.09 5.55 -11.39
C HIS A 91 3.93 6.73 -10.41
#